data_AF-A0A1S1X1E5-F1
#
_entry.id   AF-A0A1S1X1E5-F1
#
_cell.length_a   1.000
_cell.length_b   1.000
_cell.length_c   1.000
_cell.angle_alpha   90.00
_cell.angle_beta   90.00
_cell.angle_gamma   90.00
#
_symmetry.space_group_name_H-M   'P 1'
#
loop_
_entity.id
_entity.type
_entity.pdbx_description
1 polymer ?
#
loop_
_entity_poly.entity_id
_entity_poly.type
_entity_poly.pdbx_seq_one_letter_code
_entity_poly.pdbx_strand_id
1 'polypeptide(L)'
;MKAWRFLLCVSLALPAASHAAYPDDLKLTTWNAMLLPQALYPNYGQMRRVELMAASPILQHQDVVVFQELQDNVASEHLYQRLKPRFPYQTPVIGRTQQGWDSTEGWDAMRPEDGGVGILSRWPIVEQRQYLYRTPGCSWDGQALKGFAYAKINVGGQFYHVIGTHLQSEDGGCRNHADIAVRQGQLREMAAWIQARQLPPEEPVIIAGDMNTDRHKTAEYQALLNILQVNEPRYVGMPDSFDTRNNGIALERYGARSGDAPEYIDYILLLKGHRQPAMWHNLALDAPSPQWTAQSAVAKQTYAYTDFSDHYPVQAFAWADAATPTHSLTAPAGSYRQISLQNLANGRYVQSADSNDGWLKTRAAAAGPQAQFNLSNNFSMRDNGCVRSGEYVRLERADRPGWFWNWWGTVGGNQYAYYTAQGPLNHSPELRLVNQSRPDGCLQDGDVVSLKDWARAADYYLTAWSGGGHADQLYLWQPSIGDGERFRVRIGGAGQYLDWQSQLVYAKRR
;
A
#
# COMPACT_ATOMS: atom_id res chain seq x y z
N MET A 1 26.77 -37.27 59.66
CA MET A 1 26.44 -36.13 58.78
C MET A 1 27.49 -36.05 57.67
N LYS A 2 27.18 -36.55 56.47
CA LYS A 2 28.01 -36.40 55.26
C LYS A 2 27.10 -35.83 54.17
N ALA A 3 27.36 -34.60 53.75
CA ALA A 3 26.62 -33.94 52.69
C ALA A 3 27.34 -34.18 51.36
N TRP A 4 26.66 -34.82 50.41
CA TRP A 4 27.08 -34.86 49.00
C TRP A 4 26.45 -33.66 48.28
N ARG A 5 27.29 -32.85 47.64
CA ARG A 5 26.87 -31.82 46.67
C ARG A 5 26.85 -32.45 45.29
N PHE A 6 25.68 -32.55 44.67
CA PHE A 6 25.55 -32.78 43.23
C PHE A 6 25.69 -31.44 42.50
N LEU A 7 26.68 -31.33 41.62
CA LEU A 7 26.76 -30.27 40.62
C LEU A 7 25.92 -30.71 39.40
N LEU A 8 24.82 -30.02 39.14
CA LEU A 8 24.12 -30.11 37.85
C LEU A 8 24.83 -29.19 36.85
N CYS A 9 25.52 -29.78 35.88
CA CYS A 9 25.91 -29.09 34.65
C CYS A 9 24.68 -28.96 33.76
N VAL A 10 24.09 -27.77 33.70
CA VAL A 10 23.13 -27.42 32.65
C VAL A 10 23.93 -27.07 31.40
N SER A 11 23.98 -27.99 30.45
CA SER A 11 24.47 -27.72 29.10
C SER A 11 23.44 -26.87 28.35
N LEU A 12 23.67 -25.56 28.28
CA LEU A 12 22.97 -24.67 27.35
C LEU A 12 23.39 -25.04 25.92
N ALA A 13 22.60 -25.87 25.26
CA ALA A 13 22.69 -26.04 23.82
C ALA A 13 22.11 -24.77 23.18
N LEU A 14 22.99 -23.83 22.80
CA LEU A 14 22.62 -22.75 21.89
C LEU A 14 22.21 -23.37 20.55
N PRO A 15 21.05 -23.01 19.96
CA PRO A 15 20.73 -23.46 18.62
C PRO A 15 21.78 -22.85 17.68
N ALA A 16 22.54 -23.71 17.00
CA ALA A 16 23.43 -23.28 15.92
C ALA A 16 22.54 -22.69 14.81
N ALA A 17 22.45 -21.35 14.76
CA ALA A 17 21.92 -20.67 13.60
C ALA A 17 22.84 -21.02 12.42
N SER A 18 22.37 -21.88 11.51
CA SER A 18 23.05 -22.09 10.24
C SER A 18 23.11 -20.74 9.55
N HIS A 19 24.29 -20.11 9.52
CA HIS A 19 24.47 -18.94 8.68
C HIS A 19 24.29 -19.42 7.24
N ALA A 20 23.33 -18.81 6.52
CA ALA A 20 23.18 -19.06 5.10
C ALA A 20 24.52 -18.77 4.40
N ALA A 21 24.90 -19.61 3.44
CA ALA A 21 26.18 -19.48 2.76
C ALA A 21 26.08 -18.39 1.69
N TYR A 22 27.13 -17.59 1.52
CA TYR A 22 27.18 -16.58 0.47
C TYR A 22 26.80 -17.16 -0.92
N PRO A 23 25.85 -16.57 -1.67
CA PRO A 23 25.21 -15.28 -1.42
C PRO A 23 23.79 -15.38 -0.82
N ASP A 24 23.39 -16.54 -0.29
CA ASP A 24 22.04 -16.84 0.21
C ASP A 24 21.65 -16.06 1.49
N ASP A 25 22.60 -15.36 2.10
CA ASP A 25 22.49 -14.65 3.37
C ASP A 25 21.95 -13.21 3.25
N LEU A 26 21.91 -12.63 2.05
CA LEU A 26 21.42 -11.26 1.86
C LEU A 26 19.89 -11.21 1.78
N LYS A 27 19.30 -10.29 2.55
CA LYS A 27 17.87 -9.91 2.43
C LYS A 27 17.73 -8.47 1.96
N LEU A 28 16.92 -8.27 0.92
CA LEU A 28 16.78 -6.98 0.26
C LEU A 28 15.30 -6.59 0.13
N THR A 29 14.98 -5.31 0.27
CA THR A 29 13.63 -4.78 0.00
C THR A 29 13.70 -3.69 -1.05
N THR A 30 12.75 -3.68 -1.99
CA THR A 30 12.48 -2.50 -2.82
C THR A 30 11.12 -1.93 -2.44
N TRP A 31 11.02 -0.60 -2.37
CA TRP A 31 9.80 0.08 -1.97
C TRP A 31 9.67 1.45 -2.63
N ASN A 32 8.73 1.60 -3.56
CA ASN A 32 8.29 2.91 -4.02
C ASN A 32 7.55 3.60 -2.86
N ALA A 33 8.10 4.71 -2.35
CA ALA A 33 7.61 5.39 -1.14
C ALA A 33 6.58 6.49 -1.43
N MET A 34 6.35 6.83 -2.70
CA MET A 34 5.42 7.86 -3.14
C MET A 34 5.60 9.19 -2.39
N LEU A 35 6.84 9.63 -2.17
CA LEU A 35 7.13 10.93 -1.53
C LEU A 35 7.14 12.02 -2.60
N LEU A 36 5.99 12.21 -3.24
CA LEU A 36 5.80 13.25 -4.24
C LEU A 36 5.98 14.65 -3.64
N PRO A 37 6.42 15.66 -4.42
CA PRO A 37 6.66 17.01 -3.93
C PRO A 37 5.44 17.62 -3.25
N GLN A 38 5.57 17.99 -1.97
CA GLN A 38 4.46 18.52 -1.17
C GLN A 38 3.87 19.82 -1.75
N ALA A 39 4.66 20.58 -2.52
CA ALA A 39 4.17 21.78 -3.22
C ALA A 39 3.09 21.48 -4.28
N LEU A 40 3.13 20.28 -4.88
CA LEU A 40 2.17 19.83 -5.89
C LEU A 40 1.13 18.87 -5.29
N TYR A 41 1.53 18.10 -4.29
CA TYR A 41 0.72 17.05 -3.68
C TYR A 41 0.64 17.19 -2.14
N PRO A 42 0.10 18.30 -1.60
CA PRO A 42 0.22 18.62 -0.17
C PRO A 42 -0.55 17.69 0.79
N ASN A 43 -1.45 16.85 0.26
CA ASN A 43 -2.46 16.14 1.05
C ASN A 43 -2.30 14.62 1.06
N TYR A 44 -1.11 14.10 0.77
CA TYR A 44 -0.82 12.67 0.88
C TYR A 44 -0.01 12.31 2.12
N GLY A 45 0.09 13.22 3.10
CA GLY A 45 0.65 12.93 4.41
C GLY A 45 2.11 12.46 4.38
N GLN A 46 2.93 12.94 3.44
CA GLN A 46 4.31 12.50 3.20
C GLN A 46 5.11 12.39 4.50
N MET A 47 5.12 13.45 5.32
CA MET A 47 5.84 13.47 6.61
C MET A 47 5.33 12.40 7.58
N ARG A 48 4.00 12.24 7.66
CA ARG A 48 3.39 11.24 8.54
C ARG A 48 3.72 9.82 8.06
N ARG A 49 3.60 9.55 6.75
CA ARG A 49 3.93 8.25 6.16
C ARG A 49 5.40 7.89 6.36
N VAL A 50 6.31 8.86 6.26
CA VAL A 50 7.73 8.65 6.55
C VAL A 50 7.96 8.21 8.01
N GLU A 51 7.33 8.87 8.98
CA GLU A 51 7.43 8.47 10.39
C GLU A 51 6.92 7.04 10.61
N LEU A 52 5.78 6.70 10.00
CA LEU A 52 5.16 5.38 10.09
C LEU A 52 6.03 4.32 9.40
N MET A 53 6.54 4.60 8.20
CA MET A 53 7.38 3.72 7.41
C MET A 53 8.68 3.41 8.14
N ALA A 54 9.33 4.42 8.73
CA ALA A 54 10.56 4.22 9.50
C ALA A 54 10.35 3.45 10.81
N ALA A 55 9.14 3.55 11.41
CA ALA A 55 8.77 2.78 12.60
C ALA A 55 8.27 1.35 12.29
N SER A 56 8.02 1.05 11.00
CA SER A 56 7.43 -0.20 10.55
C SER A 56 8.35 -1.40 10.80
N PRO A 57 7.81 -2.58 11.19
CA PRO A 57 8.61 -3.78 11.34
C PRO A 57 9.10 -4.37 10.01
N ILE A 58 8.54 -3.92 8.87
CA ILE A 58 8.81 -4.48 7.54
C ILE A 58 10.29 -4.50 7.19
N LEU A 59 11.06 -3.49 7.62
CA LEU A 59 12.49 -3.37 7.34
C LEU A 59 13.40 -3.96 8.43
N GLN A 60 12.83 -4.49 9.53
CA GLN A 60 13.62 -4.93 10.70
C GLN A 60 14.62 -6.05 10.38
N HIS A 61 14.29 -6.92 9.44
CA HIS A 61 15.11 -8.08 9.06
C HIS A 61 15.82 -7.92 7.72
N GLN A 62 15.88 -6.70 7.17
CA GLN A 62 16.46 -6.43 5.86
C GLN A 62 17.91 -5.95 5.97
N ASP A 63 18.77 -6.32 5.03
CA ASP A 63 20.15 -5.85 4.98
C ASP A 63 20.29 -4.60 4.12
N VAL A 64 19.55 -4.56 3.01
CA VAL A 64 19.57 -3.47 2.03
C VAL A 64 18.15 -3.10 1.65
N VAL A 65 17.91 -1.80 1.46
CA VAL A 65 16.63 -1.26 1.01
C VAL A 65 16.88 -0.33 -0.16
N VAL A 66 16.12 -0.52 -1.24
CA VAL A 66 16.10 0.38 -2.39
C VAL A 66 14.76 1.11 -2.38
N PHE A 67 14.81 2.43 -2.23
CA PHE A 67 13.63 3.26 -2.29
C PHE A 67 13.48 3.92 -3.66
N GLN A 68 12.24 4.08 -4.10
CA GLN A 68 11.84 4.89 -5.25
C GLN A 68 10.88 6.00 -4.80
N GLU A 69 10.67 6.97 -5.67
CA GLU A 69 9.85 8.16 -5.43
C GLU A 69 10.20 8.93 -4.15
N LEU A 70 11.49 9.20 -3.96
CA LEU A 70 12.01 10.04 -2.90
C LEU A 70 12.03 11.55 -3.27
N GLN A 71 11.15 12.03 -4.15
CA GLN A 71 11.29 13.37 -4.76
C GLN A 71 11.13 14.54 -3.78
N ASP A 72 10.26 14.43 -2.77
CA ASP A 72 10.12 15.47 -1.76
C ASP A 72 11.34 15.48 -0.84
N ASN A 73 12.18 16.52 -0.97
CA ASN A 73 13.44 16.64 -0.23
C ASN A 73 13.25 16.54 1.28
N VAL A 74 12.26 17.25 1.85
CA VAL A 74 12.03 17.29 3.29
C VAL A 74 11.61 15.93 3.81
N ALA A 75 10.65 15.27 3.14
CA ALA A 75 10.17 13.96 3.55
C ALA A 75 11.26 12.87 3.36
N SER A 76 11.96 12.86 2.22
CA SER A 76 13.00 11.87 1.93
C SER A 76 14.20 12.00 2.87
N GLU A 77 14.67 13.22 3.16
CA GLU A 77 15.73 13.45 4.15
C GLU A 77 15.29 13.02 5.55
N HIS A 78 14.02 13.27 5.92
CA HIS A 78 13.48 12.81 7.19
C HIS A 78 13.45 11.27 7.27
N LEU A 79 13.07 10.58 6.19
CA LEU A 79 13.08 9.12 6.11
C LEU A 79 14.49 8.57 6.32
N TYR A 80 15.48 9.15 5.65
CA TYR A 80 16.88 8.76 5.75
C TYR A 80 17.41 8.90 7.17
N GLN A 81 17.14 10.05 7.82
CA GLN A 81 17.54 10.31 9.19
C GLN A 81 16.94 9.29 10.16
N ARG A 82 15.65 8.96 10.00
CA ARG A 82 14.93 8.00 10.86
C ARG A 82 15.40 6.56 10.65
N LEU A 83 15.81 6.20 9.44
CA LEU A 83 16.33 4.88 9.10
C LEU A 83 17.84 4.71 9.35
N LYS A 84 18.59 5.80 9.55
CA LYS A 84 20.05 5.78 9.77
C LYS A 84 20.53 4.86 10.91
N PRO A 85 19.83 4.74 12.06
CA PRO A 85 20.23 3.78 13.10
C PRO A 85 20.20 2.31 12.64
N ARG A 86 19.37 1.98 11.64
CA ARG A 86 19.23 0.62 11.10
C ARG A 86 20.04 0.40 9.83
N PHE A 87 20.17 1.44 9.01
CA PHE A 87 20.89 1.46 7.74
C PHE A 87 21.85 2.67 7.72
N PRO A 88 23.02 2.56 8.38
CA PRO A 88 23.93 3.69 8.56
C PRO A 88 24.66 4.10 7.26
N TYR A 89 24.69 3.23 6.25
CA TYR A 89 25.31 3.50 4.95
C TYR A 89 24.21 3.79 3.94
N GLN A 90 24.20 5.01 3.40
CA GLN A 90 23.12 5.50 2.55
C GLN A 90 23.73 6.26 1.37
N THR A 91 23.31 5.94 0.15
CA THR A 91 23.61 6.78 -1.01
C THR A 91 22.81 8.08 -0.93
N PRO A 92 23.24 9.20 -1.54
CA PRO A 92 22.32 10.29 -1.83
C PRO A 92 21.13 9.84 -2.69
N VAL A 93 20.11 10.68 -2.82
CA VAL A 93 19.06 10.47 -3.84
C VAL A 93 19.61 10.89 -5.20
N ILE A 94 19.43 10.05 -6.23
CA ILE A 94 19.96 10.34 -7.58
C ILE A 94 19.35 11.62 -8.15
N GLY A 95 20.12 12.36 -8.94
CA GLY A 95 19.65 13.59 -9.60
C GLY A 95 19.53 14.80 -8.66
N ARG A 96 19.62 14.62 -7.34
CA ARG A 96 19.53 15.74 -6.38
C ARG A 96 20.81 16.56 -6.30
N THR A 97 21.95 15.87 -6.34
CA THR A 97 23.27 16.49 -6.30
C THR A 97 24.31 15.57 -6.93
N GLN A 98 25.40 16.13 -7.42
CA GLN A 98 26.59 15.39 -7.82
C GLN A 98 27.53 15.10 -6.63
N GLN A 99 27.38 15.83 -5.52
CA GLN A 99 28.21 15.62 -4.33
C GLN A 99 27.83 14.33 -3.60
N GLY A 100 28.83 13.68 -3.02
CA GLY A 100 28.64 12.41 -2.31
C GLY A 100 28.58 11.18 -3.23
N TRP A 101 28.72 11.33 -4.54
CA TRP A 101 28.84 10.21 -5.48
C TRP A 101 30.28 10.05 -5.97
N ASP A 102 30.74 8.80 -6.15
CA ASP A 102 32.05 8.52 -6.75
C ASP A 102 32.09 8.86 -8.24
N SER A 103 30.95 8.73 -8.92
CA SER A 103 30.74 9.31 -10.25
C SER A 103 29.27 9.65 -10.50
N THR A 104 29.08 10.59 -11.41
CA THR A 104 27.77 10.99 -11.93
C THR A 104 27.82 11.00 -13.45
N GLU A 105 26.89 10.29 -14.08
CA GLU A 105 26.74 10.24 -15.53
C GLU A 105 25.33 10.67 -15.93
N GLY A 106 25.19 11.38 -17.06
CA GLY A 106 23.88 11.77 -17.60
C GLY A 106 23.24 13.01 -16.97
N TRP A 107 23.98 13.81 -16.20
CA TRP A 107 23.47 15.02 -15.56
C TRP A 107 22.89 16.03 -16.56
N ASP A 108 21.67 16.50 -16.27
CA ASP A 108 20.97 17.54 -17.02
C ASP A 108 20.41 18.59 -16.04
N ALA A 109 21.12 19.72 -15.92
CA ALA A 109 20.76 20.79 -14.98
C ALA A 109 19.44 21.51 -15.32
N MET A 110 18.81 21.22 -16.46
CA MET A 110 17.53 21.81 -16.85
C MET A 110 16.33 21.09 -16.26
N ARG A 111 16.51 19.90 -15.69
CA ARG A 111 15.41 19.14 -15.08
C ARG A 111 15.08 19.70 -13.69
N PRO A 112 13.81 20.07 -13.44
CA PRO A 112 13.43 20.68 -12.17
C PRO A 112 13.34 19.69 -11.00
N GLU A 113 13.23 18.38 -11.26
CA GLU A 113 13.05 17.36 -10.22
C GLU A 113 14.15 16.30 -10.24
N ASP A 114 14.48 15.77 -9.06
CA ASP A 114 15.43 14.66 -8.93
C ASP A 114 14.84 13.31 -9.37
N GLY A 115 15.67 12.26 -9.40
CA GLY A 115 15.23 10.94 -9.88
C GLY A 115 14.54 10.08 -8.82
N GLY A 116 14.52 10.50 -7.56
CA GLY A 116 13.79 9.85 -6.48
C GLY A 116 14.26 8.46 -6.08
N VAL A 117 15.46 8.02 -6.47
CA VAL A 117 15.99 6.67 -6.13
C VAL A 117 17.15 6.77 -5.14
N GLY A 118 17.17 5.85 -4.17
CA GLY A 118 18.27 5.75 -3.21
C GLY A 118 18.42 4.36 -2.60
N ILE A 119 19.65 4.04 -2.17
CA ILE A 119 20.01 2.74 -1.59
C ILE A 119 20.50 2.93 -0.15
N LEU A 120 19.87 2.21 0.78
CA LEU A 120 20.21 2.18 2.19
C LEU A 120 20.71 0.79 2.56
N SER A 121 21.78 0.70 3.33
CA SER A 121 22.44 -0.56 3.68
C SER A 121 22.85 -0.60 5.15
N ARG A 122 22.70 -1.78 5.76
CA ARG A 122 23.26 -2.13 7.06
C ARG A 122 24.78 -2.27 6.99
N TRP A 123 25.28 -2.66 5.82
CA TRP A 123 26.67 -2.99 5.54
C TRP A 123 27.36 -1.86 4.76
N PRO A 124 28.68 -1.67 4.92
CA PRO A 124 29.42 -0.60 4.25
C PRO A 124 29.19 -0.57 2.73
N ILE A 125 28.78 0.59 2.22
CA ILE A 125 28.82 0.92 0.80
C ILE A 125 30.24 1.43 0.50
N VAL A 126 31.01 0.66 -0.27
CA VAL A 126 32.43 0.96 -0.58
C VAL A 126 32.61 1.67 -1.92
N GLU A 127 31.57 1.68 -2.75
CA GLU A 127 31.49 2.43 -4.00
C GLU A 127 30.03 2.78 -4.25
N GLN A 128 29.74 4.04 -4.61
CA GLN A 128 28.41 4.49 -5.00
C GLN A 128 28.44 5.44 -6.21
N ARG A 129 27.62 5.15 -7.20
CA ARG A 129 27.53 5.92 -8.46
C ARG A 129 26.08 6.19 -8.82
N GLN A 130 25.83 7.29 -9.51
CA GLN A 130 24.53 7.57 -10.11
C GLN A 130 24.64 7.68 -11.63
N TYR A 131 23.63 7.15 -12.31
CA TYR A 131 23.44 7.29 -13.74
C TYR A 131 22.04 7.80 -14.01
N LEU A 132 21.94 8.90 -14.75
CA LEU A 132 20.69 9.55 -15.10
C LEU A 132 20.41 9.26 -16.58
N TYR A 133 19.23 8.76 -16.90
CA TYR A 133 18.93 8.24 -18.23
C TYR A 133 19.00 9.34 -19.28
N ARG A 134 19.62 9.03 -20.42
CA ARG A 134 19.68 9.90 -21.59
C ARG A 134 18.49 9.70 -22.51
N THR A 135 17.87 8.52 -22.48
CA THR A 135 16.59 8.26 -23.15
C THR A 135 15.56 9.24 -22.59
N PRO A 136 15.00 10.15 -23.41
CA PRO A 136 14.07 11.15 -22.93
C PRO A 136 12.80 10.49 -22.38
N GLY A 137 12.49 10.79 -21.12
CA GLY A 137 11.19 10.45 -20.53
C GLY A 137 10.04 11.20 -21.21
N CYS A 138 8.82 10.72 -21.00
CA CYS A 138 7.59 11.37 -21.47
C CYS A 138 6.73 11.83 -20.29
N SER A 139 5.80 12.75 -20.57
CA SER A 139 4.94 13.38 -19.54
C SER A 139 5.76 13.98 -18.38
N TRP A 140 5.29 13.83 -17.15
CA TRP A 140 5.92 14.35 -15.93
C TRP A 140 7.29 13.73 -15.65
N ASP A 141 7.48 12.46 -16.01
CA ASP A 141 8.80 11.78 -15.92
C ASP A 141 9.86 12.45 -16.78
N GLY A 142 9.45 13.08 -17.90
CA GLY A 142 10.33 13.91 -18.70
C GLY A 142 10.87 15.13 -17.96
N GLN A 143 10.35 15.52 -16.79
CA GLN A 143 10.84 16.64 -15.97
C GLN A 143 11.73 16.19 -14.81
N ALA A 144 11.93 14.89 -14.63
CA ALA A 144 12.73 14.32 -13.54
C ALA A 144 14.06 13.76 -14.06
N LEU A 145 15.09 13.81 -13.23
CA LEU A 145 16.37 13.13 -13.47
C LEU A 145 16.27 11.62 -13.15
N LYS A 146 15.31 10.92 -13.76
CA LYS A 146 15.15 9.46 -13.60
C LYS A 146 16.41 8.71 -14.05
N GLY A 147 16.68 7.59 -13.39
CA GLY A 147 17.96 6.89 -13.54
C GLY A 147 18.09 5.69 -12.60
N PHE A 148 19.33 5.37 -12.25
CA PHE A 148 19.64 4.37 -11.25
C PHE A 148 20.81 4.78 -10.35
N ALA A 149 20.75 4.33 -9.10
CA ALA A 149 21.86 4.32 -8.15
C ALA A 149 22.55 2.96 -8.24
N TYR A 150 23.87 2.94 -8.15
CA TYR A 150 24.67 1.73 -7.97
C TYR A 150 25.39 1.81 -6.63
N ALA A 151 25.42 0.70 -5.90
CA ALA A 151 26.18 0.53 -4.67
C ALA A 151 26.95 -0.81 -4.67
N LYS A 152 28.27 -0.77 -4.44
CA LYS A 152 29.06 -1.95 -4.07
C LYS A 152 29.06 -2.07 -2.55
N ILE A 153 28.50 -3.16 -2.03
CA ILE A 153 28.26 -3.37 -0.60
C ILE A 153 29.16 -4.49 -0.08
N ASN A 154 29.88 -4.22 1.02
CA ASN A 154 30.79 -5.17 1.66
C ASN A 154 30.14 -5.86 2.87
N VAL A 155 29.79 -7.13 2.71
CA VAL A 155 29.24 -8.00 3.77
C VAL A 155 30.34 -8.95 4.24
N GLY A 156 31.09 -8.54 5.27
CA GLY A 156 32.12 -9.41 5.89
C GLY A 156 33.24 -9.85 4.95
N GLY A 157 33.59 -9.03 3.95
CA GLY A 157 34.61 -9.33 2.93
C GLY A 157 34.05 -9.94 1.65
N GLN A 158 32.74 -10.24 1.59
CA GLN A 158 32.05 -10.62 0.37
C GLN A 158 31.31 -9.41 -0.20
N PHE A 159 31.34 -9.23 -1.51
CA PHE A 159 30.72 -8.06 -2.13
C PHE A 159 29.40 -8.39 -2.81
N TYR A 160 28.49 -7.43 -2.79
CA TYR A 160 27.26 -7.43 -3.56
C TYR A 160 27.19 -6.14 -4.37
N HIS A 161 26.76 -6.23 -5.62
CA HIS A 161 26.45 -5.06 -6.43
C HIS A 161 24.93 -4.88 -6.48
N VAL A 162 24.45 -3.74 -5.98
CA VAL A 162 23.02 -3.41 -5.97
C VAL A 162 22.79 -2.20 -6.86
N ILE A 163 21.90 -2.36 -7.84
CA ILE A 163 21.47 -1.30 -8.76
C ILE A 163 20.01 -1.00 -8.47
N GLY A 164 19.75 0.17 -7.90
CA GLY A 164 18.41 0.66 -7.59
C GLY A 164 17.89 1.55 -8.72
N THR A 165 16.67 1.34 -9.21
CA THR A 165 16.11 2.14 -10.32
C THR A 165 14.63 2.48 -10.14
N HIS A 166 14.14 3.43 -10.93
CA HIS A 166 12.73 3.70 -11.18
C HIS A 166 12.57 4.08 -12.66
N LEU A 167 11.96 3.20 -13.46
CA LEU A 167 11.80 3.38 -14.90
C LEU A 167 10.62 4.31 -15.24
N GLN A 168 10.49 4.67 -16.52
CA GLN A 168 9.36 5.46 -17.05
C GLN A 168 8.00 4.84 -16.69
N SER A 169 7.13 5.63 -16.07
CA SER A 169 5.76 5.23 -15.73
C SER A 169 4.89 5.08 -16.97
N GLU A 170 3.86 4.22 -16.88
CA GLU A 170 2.75 4.25 -17.83
C GLU A 170 1.92 5.50 -17.55
N ASP A 171 1.93 6.46 -18.49
CA ASP A 171 1.27 7.75 -18.34
C ASP A 171 0.52 8.08 -19.64
N GLY A 172 -0.76 8.46 -19.53
CA GLY A 172 -1.60 8.84 -20.67
C GLY A 172 -1.09 10.07 -21.46
N GLY A 173 -0.18 10.85 -20.88
CA GLY A 173 0.57 11.92 -21.55
C GLY A 173 1.65 11.42 -22.51
N CYS A 174 2.03 10.14 -22.47
CA CYS A 174 2.94 9.51 -23.41
C CYS A 174 2.20 9.13 -24.70
N ARG A 175 2.31 9.98 -25.73
CA ARG A 175 1.65 9.75 -27.03
C ARG A 175 1.98 8.36 -27.60
N ASN A 176 0.95 7.65 -28.08
CA ASN A 176 1.06 6.36 -28.77
C ASN A 176 1.74 5.24 -27.95
N HIS A 177 1.57 5.22 -26.62
CA HIS A 177 2.24 4.25 -25.73
C HIS A 177 3.78 4.25 -25.90
N ALA A 178 4.36 5.44 -26.06
CA ALA A 178 5.80 5.60 -26.17
C ALA A 178 6.55 5.20 -24.88
N ASP A 179 5.84 5.09 -23.76
CA ASP A 179 6.37 4.69 -22.45
C ASP A 179 7.08 3.33 -22.49
N ILE A 180 6.53 2.34 -23.21
CA ILE A 180 7.17 1.03 -23.41
C ILE A 180 8.54 1.18 -24.08
N ALA A 181 8.61 1.98 -25.15
CA ALA A 181 9.85 2.20 -25.89
C ALA A 181 10.89 2.96 -25.04
N VAL A 182 10.44 3.91 -24.23
CA VAL A 182 11.28 4.64 -23.27
C VAL A 182 11.83 3.68 -22.21
N ARG A 183 10.98 2.86 -21.57
CA ARG A 183 11.43 1.84 -20.59
C ARG A 183 12.48 0.91 -21.19
N GLN A 184 12.25 0.39 -22.39
CA GLN A 184 13.25 -0.44 -23.07
C GLN A 184 14.55 0.31 -23.40
N GLY A 185 14.50 1.61 -23.73
CA GLY A 185 15.68 2.46 -23.91
C GLY A 185 16.48 2.59 -22.62
N GLN A 186 15.81 2.91 -21.52
CA GLN A 186 16.40 3.00 -20.18
C GLN A 186 17.03 1.68 -19.72
N LEU A 187 16.36 0.55 -19.97
CA LEU A 187 16.89 -0.79 -19.70
C LEU A 187 18.16 -1.08 -20.50
N ARG A 188 18.21 -0.70 -21.78
CA ARG A 188 19.41 -0.87 -22.62
C ARG A 188 20.57 0.00 -22.14
N GLU A 189 20.30 1.24 -21.69
CA GLU A 189 21.33 2.10 -21.09
C GLU A 189 21.90 1.46 -19.82
N MET A 190 21.05 0.92 -18.94
CA MET A 190 21.49 0.21 -17.74
C MET A 190 22.32 -1.03 -18.09
N ALA A 191 21.84 -1.87 -19.02
CA ALA A 191 22.56 -3.07 -19.45
C ALA A 191 23.95 -2.72 -20.02
N ALA A 192 24.04 -1.70 -20.88
CA ALA A 192 25.31 -1.23 -21.43
C ALA A 192 26.26 -0.69 -20.34
N TRP A 193 25.72 0.02 -19.35
CA TRP A 193 26.48 0.55 -18.22
C TRP A 193 27.08 -0.55 -17.33
N ILE A 194 26.30 -1.62 -17.07
CA ILE A 194 26.74 -2.80 -16.32
C ILE A 194 27.84 -3.51 -17.11
N GLN A 195 27.60 -3.78 -18.39
CA GLN A 195 28.55 -4.47 -19.27
C GLN A 195 29.90 -3.73 -19.34
N ALA A 196 29.88 -2.40 -19.46
CA ALA A 196 31.09 -1.59 -19.52
C ALA A 196 31.96 -1.67 -18.26
N ARG A 197 31.39 -2.06 -17.12
CA ARG A 197 32.10 -2.14 -15.83
C ARG A 197 32.76 -3.47 -15.55
N GLN A 198 32.45 -4.51 -16.33
CA GLN A 198 33.07 -5.83 -16.19
C GLN A 198 33.04 -6.32 -14.73
N LEU A 199 31.86 -6.25 -14.09
CA LEU A 199 31.69 -6.67 -12.70
C LEU A 199 32.12 -8.14 -12.52
N PRO A 200 32.69 -8.54 -11.36
CA PRO A 200 33.26 -9.87 -11.21
C PRO A 200 32.20 -10.98 -11.27
N PRO A 201 32.41 -12.06 -12.05
CA PRO A 201 31.46 -13.18 -12.15
C PRO A 201 31.20 -13.93 -10.85
N GLU A 202 32.12 -13.85 -9.89
CA GLU A 202 32.01 -14.43 -8.56
C GLU A 202 31.24 -13.59 -7.55
N GLU A 203 30.87 -12.35 -7.89
CA GLU A 203 30.06 -11.45 -7.05
C GLU A 203 28.61 -11.37 -7.62
N PRO A 204 27.56 -11.41 -6.80
CA PRO A 204 26.18 -11.25 -7.24
C PRO A 204 25.90 -9.81 -7.65
N VAL A 205 25.14 -9.65 -8.74
CA VAL A 205 24.65 -8.35 -9.23
C VAL A 205 23.13 -8.37 -9.22
N ILE A 206 22.56 -7.46 -8.44
CA ILE A 206 21.14 -7.34 -8.13
C ILE A 206 20.63 -6.04 -8.75
N ILE A 207 19.51 -6.12 -9.46
CA ILE A 207 18.80 -4.97 -10.01
C ILE A 207 17.44 -4.90 -9.33
N ALA A 208 17.16 -3.81 -8.62
CA ALA A 208 15.98 -3.65 -7.79
C ALA A 208 15.26 -2.33 -8.07
N GLY A 209 13.93 -2.35 -8.07
CA GLY A 209 13.16 -1.13 -8.24
C GLY A 209 11.78 -1.32 -8.82
N ASP A 210 11.11 -0.19 -8.95
CA ASP A 210 9.89 -0.05 -9.75
C ASP A 210 10.29 0.01 -11.23
N MET A 211 10.00 -1.07 -11.95
CA MET A 211 10.30 -1.21 -13.37
C MET A 211 9.15 -0.72 -14.25
N ASN A 212 8.00 -0.34 -13.68
CA ASN A 212 6.79 0.07 -14.42
C ASN A 212 6.43 -0.89 -15.57
N THR A 213 6.76 -2.18 -15.41
CA THR A 213 6.56 -3.22 -16.42
C THR A 213 5.73 -4.31 -15.77
N ASP A 214 4.45 -4.39 -16.10
CA ASP A 214 3.54 -5.36 -15.47
C ASP A 214 3.90 -6.79 -15.89
N ARG A 215 4.10 -7.69 -14.91
CA ARG A 215 4.43 -9.09 -15.17
C ARG A 215 3.36 -9.81 -15.98
N HIS A 216 2.11 -9.37 -15.87
CA HIS A 216 0.98 -9.97 -16.58
C HIS A 216 0.94 -9.54 -18.06
N LYS A 217 1.63 -8.45 -18.43
CA LYS A 217 1.89 -8.02 -19.82
C LYS A 217 3.11 -8.77 -20.38
N THR A 218 2.93 -10.06 -20.67
CA THR A 218 4.01 -11.03 -20.92
C THR A 218 5.05 -10.59 -21.96
N ALA A 219 4.66 -9.89 -23.03
CA ALA A 219 5.61 -9.46 -24.06
C ALA A 219 6.62 -8.43 -23.55
N GLU A 220 6.16 -7.43 -22.79
CA GLU A 220 7.02 -6.39 -22.22
C GLU A 220 7.83 -6.94 -21.05
N TYR A 221 7.21 -7.77 -20.21
CA TYR A 221 7.90 -8.44 -19.11
C TYR A 221 9.04 -9.35 -19.60
N GLN A 222 8.84 -10.11 -20.69
CA GLN A 222 9.93 -10.88 -21.28
C GLN A 222 11.01 -9.98 -21.91
N ALA A 223 10.65 -8.82 -22.46
CA ALA A 223 11.62 -7.84 -22.92
C ALA A 223 12.50 -7.30 -21.77
N LEU A 224 11.91 -7.00 -20.60
CA LEU A 224 12.65 -6.64 -19.38
C LEU A 224 13.71 -7.68 -19.04
N LEU A 225 13.30 -8.95 -18.90
CA LEU A 225 14.20 -10.05 -18.53
C LEU A 225 15.33 -10.24 -19.56
N ASN A 226 15.00 -10.12 -20.85
CA ASN A 226 15.94 -10.32 -21.95
C ASN A 226 16.89 -9.14 -22.14
N ILE A 227 16.44 -7.89 -22.01
CA ILE A 227 17.32 -6.72 -22.15
C ILE A 227 18.33 -6.70 -21.00
N LEU A 228 17.89 -6.93 -19.77
CA LEU A 228 18.78 -6.97 -18.61
C LEU A 228 19.57 -8.28 -18.49
N GLN A 229 19.22 -9.33 -19.23
CA GLN A 229 19.82 -10.67 -19.07
C GLN A 229 19.73 -11.17 -17.62
N VAL A 230 18.56 -11.08 -17.01
CA VAL A 230 18.31 -11.49 -15.62
C VAL A 230 17.51 -12.79 -15.54
N ASN A 231 17.59 -13.45 -14.38
CA ASN A 231 16.75 -14.61 -14.08
C ASN A 231 15.39 -14.16 -13.52
N GLU A 232 14.32 -14.85 -13.92
CA GLU A 232 12.99 -14.67 -13.32
C GLU A 232 12.98 -15.23 -11.88
N PRO A 233 12.54 -14.45 -10.88
CA PRO A 233 12.48 -14.89 -9.50
C PRO A 233 11.27 -15.80 -9.27
N ARG A 234 11.25 -16.47 -8.11
CA ARG A 234 10.04 -17.11 -7.60
C ARG A 234 9.15 -16.06 -6.94
N TYR A 235 8.08 -15.67 -7.61
CA TYR A 235 7.08 -14.78 -7.02
C TYR A 235 6.28 -15.47 -5.91
N VAL A 236 6.12 -14.78 -4.80
CA VAL A 236 5.33 -15.18 -3.63
C VAL A 236 4.61 -13.95 -3.09
N GLY A 237 3.57 -14.14 -2.29
CA GLY A 237 2.89 -13.03 -1.62
C GLY A 237 1.70 -12.50 -2.40
N MET A 238 1.52 -11.19 -2.30
CA MET A 238 0.47 -10.47 -3.03
C MET A 238 0.65 -10.65 -4.55
N PRO A 239 -0.45 -10.78 -5.30
CA PRO A 239 -0.39 -10.99 -6.74
C PRO A 239 0.12 -9.78 -7.52
N ASP A 240 -0.01 -8.58 -6.93
CA ASP A 240 0.24 -7.27 -7.54
C ASP A 240 0.98 -6.40 -6.51
N SER A 241 2.03 -5.68 -6.93
CA SER A 241 2.79 -4.75 -6.08
C SER A 241 2.20 -3.35 -6.09
N PHE A 242 1.46 -3.02 -7.15
CA PHE A 242 0.66 -1.81 -7.28
C PHE A 242 -0.81 -2.20 -7.40
N ASP A 243 -1.51 -2.25 -6.26
CA ASP A 243 -2.87 -2.79 -6.18
C ASP A 243 -3.92 -1.66 -6.16
N THR A 244 -4.38 -1.25 -7.33
CA THR A 244 -5.41 -0.20 -7.48
C THR A 244 -6.79 -0.60 -6.96
N ARG A 245 -6.98 -1.81 -6.41
CA ARG A 245 -8.25 -2.28 -5.84
C ARG A 245 -8.22 -2.41 -4.33
N ASN A 246 -7.09 -2.84 -3.78
CA ASN A 246 -6.98 -3.04 -2.34
C ASN A 246 -6.01 -2.08 -1.67
N ASN A 247 -5.08 -1.40 -2.35
CA ASN A 247 -4.30 -0.32 -1.73
C ASN A 247 -5.13 0.98 -1.73
N GLY A 248 -5.24 1.69 -0.60
CA GLY A 248 -6.18 2.78 -0.40
C GLY A 248 -5.73 4.05 -1.12
N ILE A 249 -4.41 4.28 -1.19
CA ILE A 249 -3.82 5.38 -1.94
C ILE A 249 -3.88 5.08 -3.45
N ALA A 250 -3.49 3.88 -3.87
CA ALA A 250 -3.50 3.49 -5.28
C ALA A 250 -4.93 3.49 -5.83
N LEU A 251 -5.88 2.92 -5.08
CA LEU A 251 -7.29 2.96 -5.43
C LEU A 251 -7.79 4.39 -5.51
N GLU A 252 -7.39 5.31 -4.63
CA GLU A 252 -7.79 6.72 -4.77
C GLU A 252 -7.33 7.34 -6.06
N ARG A 253 -6.04 7.22 -6.33
CA ARG A 253 -5.37 7.98 -7.37
C ARG A 253 -5.71 7.42 -8.75
N TYR A 254 -5.90 6.11 -8.84
CA TYR A 254 -5.90 5.37 -10.10
C TYR A 254 -7.18 4.54 -10.26
N GLY A 255 -7.41 3.53 -9.40
CA GLY A 255 -8.52 2.59 -9.60
C GLY A 255 -9.91 3.26 -9.58
N ALA A 256 -10.12 4.17 -8.64
CA ALA A 256 -11.36 4.92 -8.46
C ALA A 256 -11.62 5.97 -9.54
N ARG A 257 -10.54 6.64 -9.97
CA ARG A 257 -10.60 7.85 -10.80
C ARG A 257 -10.49 7.51 -12.28
N SER A 258 -9.57 6.62 -12.61
CA SER A 258 -9.21 6.25 -13.99
C SER A 258 -9.67 4.84 -14.36
N GLY A 259 -9.91 3.96 -13.38
CA GLY A 259 -10.29 2.57 -13.62
C GLY A 259 -9.09 1.64 -13.88
N ASP A 260 -7.88 2.10 -13.54
CA ASP A 260 -6.64 1.38 -13.81
C ASP A 260 -6.61 0.02 -13.10
N ALA A 261 -6.06 -0.99 -13.77
CA ALA A 261 -5.97 -2.35 -13.21
C ALA A 261 -4.81 -2.47 -12.20
N PRO A 262 -4.89 -3.42 -11.25
CA PRO A 262 -3.72 -3.80 -10.45
C PRO A 262 -2.60 -4.34 -11.33
N GLU A 263 -1.36 -4.08 -10.94
CA GLU A 263 -0.16 -4.49 -11.68
C GLU A 263 0.93 -4.99 -10.73
N TYR A 264 1.78 -5.90 -11.23
CA TYR A 264 3.02 -6.26 -10.54
C TYR A 264 4.19 -5.62 -11.26
N ILE A 265 4.77 -4.57 -10.68
CA ILE A 265 5.77 -3.70 -11.34
C ILE A 265 7.04 -3.46 -10.53
N ASP A 266 7.10 -3.94 -9.28
CA ASP A 266 8.26 -3.82 -8.41
C ASP A 266 9.05 -5.13 -8.34
N TYR A 267 10.34 -5.09 -8.63
CA TYR A 267 11.15 -6.30 -8.79
C TYR A 267 12.50 -6.21 -8.09
N ILE A 268 13.03 -7.38 -7.72
CA ILE A 268 14.44 -7.54 -7.34
C ILE A 268 14.98 -8.75 -8.11
N LEU A 269 15.75 -8.46 -9.16
CA LEU A 269 16.22 -9.40 -10.17
C LEU A 269 17.73 -9.63 -10.06
N LEU A 270 18.21 -10.80 -10.51
CA LEU A 270 19.62 -11.17 -10.49
C LEU A 270 20.16 -11.31 -11.91
N LEU A 271 21.29 -10.66 -12.19
CA LEU A 271 21.96 -10.71 -13.49
C LEU A 271 22.52 -12.11 -13.75
N LYS A 272 22.31 -12.65 -14.96
CA LYS A 272 22.93 -13.90 -15.42
C LYS A 272 24.43 -13.70 -15.60
N GLY A 273 25.19 -14.80 -15.46
CA GLY A 273 26.65 -14.79 -15.62
C GLY A 273 27.42 -14.30 -14.38
N HIS A 274 26.71 -13.90 -13.33
CA HIS A 274 27.25 -13.55 -12.01
C HIS A 274 26.82 -14.57 -10.95
N ARG A 275 27.41 -14.50 -9.74
CA ARG A 275 27.11 -15.45 -8.67
C ARG A 275 25.61 -15.45 -8.35
N GLN A 276 25.01 -16.62 -8.37
CA GLN A 276 23.59 -16.81 -8.05
C GLN A 276 23.43 -17.39 -6.64
N PRO A 277 22.40 -16.99 -5.90
CA PRO A 277 21.94 -17.74 -4.74
C PRO A 277 21.31 -19.06 -5.18
N ALA A 278 21.20 -20.00 -4.25
CA ALA A 278 20.61 -21.31 -4.52
C ALA A 278 19.13 -21.24 -4.90
N MET A 279 18.44 -20.23 -4.41
CA MET A 279 17.04 -19.90 -4.66
C MET A 279 16.89 -18.37 -4.65
N TRP A 280 15.84 -17.84 -5.28
CA TRP A 280 15.56 -16.41 -5.21
C TRP A 280 14.07 -16.14 -5.25
N HIS A 281 13.55 -15.54 -4.18
CA HIS A 281 12.14 -15.19 -4.05
C HIS A 281 11.94 -13.68 -4.21
N ASN A 282 10.80 -13.27 -4.74
CA ASN A 282 10.27 -11.92 -4.61
C ASN A 282 8.91 -12.04 -3.90
N LEU A 283 8.82 -11.51 -2.70
CA LEU A 283 7.67 -11.54 -1.82
C LEU A 283 7.04 -10.14 -1.75
N ALA A 284 5.93 -9.92 -2.45
CA ALA A 284 5.15 -8.70 -2.32
C ALA A 284 4.28 -8.74 -1.05
N LEU A 285 4.31 -7.67 -0.25
CA LEU A 285 3.66 -7.61 1.06
C LEU A 285 2.66 -6.46 1.14
N ASP A 286 1.41 -6.76 1.46
CA ASP A 286 0.35 -5.79 1.77
C ASP A 286 0.52 -5.18 3.17
N ALA A 287 1.70 -4.63 3.46
CA ALA A 287 2.05 -4.14 4.79
C ALA A 287 1.13 -2.99 5.26
N PRO A 288 0.33 -3.18 6.33
CA PRO A 288 -0.49 -2.10 6.85
C PRO A 288 0.32 -1.14 7.70
N SER A 289 0.06 0.15 7.54
CA SER A 289 0.47 1.19 8.46
C SER A 289 -0.55 1.36 9.58
N PRO A 290 -0.14 1.84 10.77
CA PRO A 290 -1.07 2.44 11.70
C PRO A 290 -1.89 3.52 10.98
N GLN A 291 -3.19 3.54 11.23
CA GLN A 291 -4.11 4.46 10.56
C GLN A 291 -3.62 5.92 10.69
N TRP A 292 -3.68 6.63 9.58
CA TRP A 292 -3.40 8.06 9.49
C TRP A 292 -4.45 8.73 8.62
N THR A 293 -4.54 10.05 8.72
CA THR A 293 -5.56 10.83 8.02
C THR A 293 -4.95 11.90 7.15
N ALA A 294 -5.59 12.16 6.01
CA ALA A 294 -5.28 13.28 5.13
C ALA A 294 -6.56 14.06 4.82
N GLN A 295 -6.45 15.38 4.69
CA GLN A 295 -7.59 16.23 4.36
C GLN A 295 -7.64 16.51 2.86
N SER A 296 -8.81 16.35 2.23
CA SER A 296 -9.05 16.79 0.87
C SER A 296 -8.84 18.30 0.76
N ALA A 297 -7.97 18.73 -0.18
CA ALA A 297 -7.75 20.15 -0.49
C ALA A 297 -9.05 20.88 -0.87
N VAL A 298 -9.98 20.17 -1.53
CA VAL A 298 -11.16 20.77 -2.16
C VAL A 298 -12.40 20.57 -1.29
N ALA A 299 -12.64 19.35 -0.81
CA ALA A 299 -13.86 19.00 -0.09
C ALA A 299 -13.75 19.26 1.43
N LYS A 300 -12.56 19.53 1.97
CA LYS A 300 -12.26 19.63 3.42
C LYS A 300 -12.58 18.37 4.23
N GLN A 301 -12.95 17.28 3.56
CA GLN A 301 -13.18 15.97 4.15
C GLN A 301 -11.86 15.35 4.60
N THR A 302 -11.92 14.56 5.66
CA THR A 302 -10.76 13.83 6.17
C THR A 302 -10.91 12.36 5.78
N TYR A 303 -9.92 11.83 5.10
CA TYR A 303 -9.86 10.43 4.69
C TYR A 303 -8.86 9.67 5.56
N ALA A 304 -9.23 8.47 5.98
CA ALA A 304 -8.36 7.55 6.69
C ALA A 304 -7.65 6.60 5.72
N TYR A 305 -6.37 6.34 5.96
CA TYR A 305 -5.55 5.40 5.21
C TYR A 305 -4.78 4.50 6.17
N THR A 306 -4.46 3.29 5.71
CA THR A 306 -3.58 2.34 6.38
C THR A 306 -2.47 1.83 5.47
N ASP A 307 -2.11 2.58 4.43
CA ASP A 307 -0.93 2.28 3.60
C ASP A 307 0.21 3.22 3.93
N PHE A 308 1.43 2.78 3.63
CA PHE A 308 2.62 3.64 3.66
C PHE A 308 2.88 4.34 2.32
N SER A 309 2.39 3.77 1.23
CA SER A 309 2.58 4.17 -0.16
C SER A 309 1.47 3.54 -1.01
N ASP A 310 1.26 4.00 -2.25
CA ASP A 310 0.42 3.30 -3.23
C ASP A 310 1.04 2.01 -3.77
N HIS A 311 2.34 1.80 -3.55
CA HIS A 311 3.01 0.53 -3.80
C HIS A 311 3.23 -0.28 -2.51
N TYR A 312 3.06 -1.58 -2.64
CA TYR A 312 3.49 -2.56 -1.66
C TYR A 312 5.00 -2.82 -1.77
N PRO A 313 5.73 -2.95 -0.64
CA PRO A 313 7.12 -3.35 -0.67
C PRO A 313 7.29 -4.78 -1.19
N VAL A 314 8.34 -5.00 -1.97
CA VAL A 314 8.76 -6.34 -2.42
C VAL A 314 10.07 -6.71 -1.72
N GLN A 315 10.06 -7.85 -1.03
CA GLN A 315 11.24 -8.39 -0.34
C GLN A 315 11.85 -9.54 -1.13
N ALA A 316 13.16 -9.64 -1.15
CA ALA A 316 13.88 -10.74 -1.78
C ALA A 316 14.85 -11.42 -0.83
N PHE A 317 14.90 -12.74 -0.96
CA PHE A 317 15.71 -13.63 -0.14
C PHE A 317 15.88 -14.97 -0.85
N ALA A 318 16.95 -15.69 -0.51
CA ALA A 318 17.15 -17.03 -1.02
C ALA A 318 16.22 -18.05 -0.35
N TRP A 319 16.20 -18.08 0.98
CA TRP A 319 15.43 -19.03 1.76
C TRP A 319 14.47 -18.33 2.72
N ALA A 320 13.24 -18.83 2.78
CA ALA A 320 12.29 -18.42 3.81
C ALA A 320 12.78 -18.88 5.19
N ASP A 321 12.45 -18.11 6.22
CA ASP A 321 12.72 -18.44 7.62
C ASP A 321 11.52 -18.13 8.52
N ALA A 322 11.72 -18.21 9.84
CA ALA A 322 10.66 -17.97 10.81
C ALA A 322 10.10 -16.54 10.81
N ALA A 323 10.83 -15.58 10.24
CA ALA A 323 10.39 -14.20 10.11
C ALA A 323 9.71 -13.91 8.76
N THR A 324 9.73 -14.85 7.80
CA THR A 324 9.08 -14.69 6.49
C THR A 324 7.56 -14.79 6.63
N PRO A 325 6.77 -13.77 6.24
CA PRO A 325 5.32 -13.84 6.23
C PRO A 325 4.80 -14.98 5.33
N THR A 326 3.81 -15.72 5.80
CA THR A 326 3.21 -16.88 5.13
C THR A 326 1.80 -16.60 4.61
N HIS A 327 1.23 -15.45 4.96
CA HIS A 327 -0.08 -14.98 4.53
C HIS A 327 -0.09 -13.45 4.43
N SER A 328 -1.15 -12.90 3.82
CA SER A 328 -1.38 -11.45 3.74
C SER A 328 -1.41 -10.81 5.12
N LEU A 329 -0.84 -9.61 5.24
CA LEU A 329 -0.75 -8.86 6.49
C LEU A 329 -2.05 -8.09 6.77
N THR A 330 -2.84 -7.84 5.74
CA THR A 330 -4.21 -7.35 5.83
C THR A 330 -5.20 -8.40 5.34
N ALA A 331 -6.45 -8.26 5.77
CA ALA A 331 -7.54 -8.97 5.12
C ALA A 331 -7.94 -8.15 3.87
N PRO A 332 -7.77 -8.63 2.63
CA PRO A 332 -8.09 -7.83 1.44
C PRO A 332 -9.57 -7.43 1.40
N ALA A 333 -10.42 -8.35 1.87
CA ALA A 333 -11.84 -8.08 2.01
C ALA A 333 -12.15 -7.07 3.12
N GLY A 334 -11.28 -6.81 4.10
CA GLY A 334 -11.52 -5.86 5.19
C GLY A 334 -12.35 -6.39 6.37
N SER A 335 -12.37 -5.63 7.48
CA SER A 335 -12.91 -6.03 8.78
C SER A 335 -14.37 -5.63 9.02
N TYR A 336 -14.86 -4.60 8.32
CA TYR A 336 -16.24 -4.12 8.44
C TYR A 336 -17.07 -4.60 7.26
N ARG A 337 -17.36 -5.90 7.24
CA ARG A 337 -18.08 -6.58 6.16
C ARG A 337 -19.35 -7.26 6.66
N GLN A 338 -20.34 -7.29 5.78
CA GLN A 338 -21.66 -7.85 6.05
C GLN A 338 -22.24 -7.31 7.38
N ILE A 339 -22.04 -6.01 7.63
CA ILE A 339 -22.60 -5.34 8.78
C ILE A 339 -24.12 -5.23 8.64
N SER A 340 -24.84 -5.30 9.75
CA SER A 340 -26.28 -5.02 9.78
C SER A 340 -26.61 -3.97 10.83
N LEU A 341 -27.65 -3.19 10.55
CA LEU A 341 -28.05 -2.04 11.36
C LEU A 341 -29.48 -2.27 11.86
N GLN A 342 -29.65 -2.66 13.13
CA GLN A 342 -30.95 -2.87 13.75
C GLN A 342 -31.43 -1.60 14.44
N ASN A 343 -32.52 -1.00 13.97
CA ASN A 343 -33.10 0.18 14.59
C ASN A 343 -33.66 -0.13 15.99
N LEU A 344 -33.41 0.75 16.96
CA LEU A 344 -33.83 0.51 18.34
C LEU A 344 -35.32 0.79 18.61
N ALA A 345 -35.97 1.66 17.83
CA ALA A 345 -37.39 1.96 18.03
C ALA A 345 -38.31 0.84 17.55
N ASN A 346 -38.03 0.24 16.38
CA ASN A 346 -38.91 -0.77 15.78
C ASN A 346 -38.33 -2.19 15.78
N GLY A 347 -37.07 -2.37 16.19
CA GLY A 347 -36.39 -3.67 16.25
C GLY A 347 -36.08 -4.29 14.88
N ARG A 348 -36.30 -3.57 13.78
CA ARG A 348 -36.10 -4.03 12.40
C ARG A 348 -34.74 -3.60 11.87
N TYR A 349 -34.28 -4.30 10.85
CA TYR A 349 -33.02 -4.01 10.18
C TYR A 349 -33.22 -3.05 9.00
N VAL A 350 -32.23 -2.17 8.77
CA VAL A 350 -32.10 -1.46 7.51
C VAL A 350 -31.89 -2.48 6.40
N GLN A 351 -32.65 -2.37 5.31
CA GLN A 351 -32.54 -3.18 4.12
C GLN A 351 -32.63 -2.35 2.85
N SER A 352 -31.90 -2.76 1.82
CA SER A 352 -32.08 -2.29 0.45
C SER A 352 -33.37 -2.84 -0.17
N ALA A 353 -33.74 -2.25 -1.31
CA ALA A 353 -34.81 -2.75 -2.14
C ALA A 353 -34.35 -3.95 -3.00
N ASP A 354 -35.31 -4.64 -3.61
CA ASP A 354 -35.03 -5.66 -4.64
C ASP A 354 -34.38 -5.02 -5.87
N SER A 355 -34.81 -3.80 -6.23
CA SER A 355 -34.12 -3.01 -7.23
C SER A 355 -32.72 -2.62 -6.75
N ASN A 356 -31.77 -2.64 -7.68
CA ASN A 356 -30.42 -2.14 -7.46
C ASN A 356 -30.45 -0.68 -7.00
N ASP A 357 -31.24 0.13 -7.71
CA ASP A 357 -31.49 1.52 -7.37
C ASP A 357 -32.83 1.63 -6.64
N GLY A 358 -32.81 1.71 -5.31
CA GLY A 358 -34.04 1.66 -4.54
C GLY A 358 -33.90 2.08 -3.09
N TRP A 359 -35.03 2.53 -2.51
CA TRP A 359 -35.07 3.13 -1.18
C TRP A 359 -34.64 2.17 -0.08
N LEU A 360 -33.82 2.67 0.84
CA LEU A 360 -33.49 1.98 2.08
C LEU A 360 -34.68 2.03 3.04
N LYS A 361 -35.00 0.91 3.66
CA LYS A 361 -36.10 0.78 4.63
C LYS A 361 -35.69 0.03 5.88
N THR A 362 -36.26 0.40 7.01
CA THR A 362 -36.09 -0.22 8.34
C THR A 362 -37.22 -1.20 8.63
N ARG A 363 -37.38 -2.22 7.77
CA ARG A 363 -38.51 -3.18 7.85
C ARG A 363 -38.08 -4.65 7.95
N ALA A 364 -36.81 -4.97 7.71
CA ALA A 364 -36.35 -6.36 7.69
C ALA A 364 -36.49 -6.99 9.08
N ALA A 365 -37.02 -8.21 9.14
CA ALA A 365 -37.11 -8.98 10.39
C ALA A 365 -35.79 -9.63 10.81
N ALA A 366 -34.87 -9.83 9.86
CA ALA A 366 -33.57 -10.45 10.08
C ALA A 366 -32.54 -9.83 9.13
N ALA A 367 -31.25 -9.97 9.47
CA ALA A 367 -30.12 -9.49 8.68
C ALA A 367 -29.81 -10.42 7.47
N GLY A 368 -30.77 -10.56 6.55
CA GLY A 368 -30.58 -11.27 5.28
C GLY A 368 -29.68 -10.48 4.29
N PRO A 369 -29.41 -11.01 3.08
CA PRO A 369 -28.46 -10.41 2.13
C PRO A 369 -28.68 -8.92 1.83
N GLN A 370 -29.93 -8.47 1.68
CA GLN A 370 -30.28 -7.06 1.43
C GLN A 370 -30.18 -6.15 2.67
N ALA A 371 -30.10 -6.75 3.86
CA ALA A 371 -29.93 -6.05 5.13
C ALA A 371 -28.48 -6.07 5.64
N GLN A 372 -27.56 -6.50 4.78
CA GLN A 372 -26.13 -6.55 5.03
C GLN A 372 -25.39 -5.56 4.14
N PHE A 373 -24.45 -4.84 4.74
CA PHE A 373 -23.67 -3.80 4.08
C PHE A 373 -22.18 -3.95 4.39
N ASN A 374 -21.33 -3.47 3.51
CA ASN A 374 -19.92 -3.23 3.80
C ASN A 374 -19.78 -1.78 4.28
N LEU A 375 -18.93 -1.53 5.27
CA LEU A 375 -18.67 -0.20 5.81
C LEU A 375 -17.18 0.14 5.63
N SER A 376 -16.91 1.43 5.39
CA SER A 376 -15.57 1.97 5.26
C SER A 376 -15.54 3.41 5.76
N ASN A 377 -14.45 3.84 6.38
CA ASN A 377 -14.16 5.25 6.70
C ASN A 377 -13.24 5.95 5.68
N ASN A 378 -13.10 5.33 4.51
CA ASN A 378 -12.39 5.85 3.35
C ASN A 378 -13.35 5.94 2.17
N PHE A 379 -13.10 6.91 1.28
CA PHE A 379 -13.87 7.12 0.06
C PHE A 379 -13.93 5.87 -0.83
N SER A 380 -13.02 4.91 -0.70
CA SER A 380 -12.90 3.77 -1.63
C SER A 380 -13.45 2.42 -1.19
N MET A 381 -14.24 2.38 -0.11
CA MET A 381 -14.76 1.12 0.48
C MET A 381 -13.71 0.12 0.97
N ARG A 382 -12.45 0.50 0.97
CA ARG A 382 -11.41 -0.30 1.61
C ARG A 382 -11.50 -0.19 3.12
N ASP A 383 -11.28 -1.31 3.82
CA ASP A 383 -10.99 -1.24 5.25
C ASP A 383 -9.68 -0.46 5.47
N ASN A 384 -9.75 0.58 6.28
CA ASN A 384 -8.62 1.42 6.66
C ASN A 384 -8.43 1.41 8.18
N GLY A 385 -8.67 0.25 8.79
CA GLY A 385 -8.54 0.04 10.22
C GLY A 385 -9.72 0.63 10.98
N CYS A 386 -9.44 1.18 12.16
CA CYS A 386 -10.45 1.62 13.12
C CYS A 386 -11.44 2.64 12.56
N VAL A 387 -12.75 2.33 12.55
CA VAL A 387 -13.79 3.35 12.31
C VAL A 387 -14.13 4.04 13.63
N ARG A 388 -13.89 5.35 13.73
CA ARG A 388 -14.10 6.15 14.94
C ARG A 388 -15.36 7.01 14.89
N SER A 389 -15.84 7.41 16.06
CA SER A 389 -16.98 8.31 16.16
C SER A 389 -16.70 9.67 15.49
N GLY A 390 -17.61 10.11 14.65
CA GLY A 390 -17.53 11.36 13.90
C GLY A 390 -16.86 11.24 12.52
N GLU A 391 -16.25 10.10 12.20
CA GLU A 391 -15.60 9.89 10.90
C GLU A 391 -16.61 9.78 9.76
N TYR A 392 -16.18 10.25 8.59
CA TYR A 392 -16.91 10.05 7.34
C TYR A 392 -16.92 8.58 7.00
N VAL A 393 -18.09 8.05 6.65
CA VAL A 393 -18.27 6.64 6.31
C VAL A 393 -19.03 6.47 5.02
N ARG A 394 -18.80 5.31 4.39
CA ARG A 394 -19.55 4.86 3.22
C ARG A 394 -20.09 3.47 3.50
N LEU A 395 -21.30 3.22 3.01
CA LEU A 395 -21.94 1.92 3.07
C LEU A 395 -22.22 1.43 1.66
N GLU A 396 -21.81 0.20 1.39
CA GLU A 396 -22.04 -0.51 0.14
C GLU A 396 -22.92 -1.72 0.42
N ARG A 397 -23.79 -2.09 -0.51
CA ARG A 397 -24.52 -3.36 -0.44
C ARG A 397 -23.55 -4.54 -0.42
N ALA A 398 -23.63 -5.39 0.60
CA ALA A 398 -22.77 -6.58 0.67
C ALA A 398 -23.13 -7.61 -0.44
N ASP A 399 -24.39 -7.62 -0.88
CA ASP A 399 -24.89 -8.50 -1.95
C ASP A 399 -24.65 -7.94 -3.37
N ARG A 400 -24.32 -6.66 -3.49
CA ARG A 400 -24.14 -5.94 -4.76
C ARG A 400 -23.00 -4.92 -4.66
N PRO A 401 -21.73 -5.35 -4.76
CA PRO A 401 -20.60 -4.42 -4.80
C PRO A 401 -20.76 -3.37 -5.90
N GLY A 402 -20.36 -2.14 -5.63
CA GLY A 402 -20.56 -0.97 -6.50
C GLY A 402 -21.91 -0.25 -6.32
N TRP A 403 -22.80 -0.74 -5.45
CA TRP A 403 -24.04 -0.06 -5.07
C TRP A 403 -23.95 0.50 -3.66
N PHE A 404 -23.94 1.83 -3.58
CA PHE A 404 -23.68 2.56 -2.35
C PHE A 404 -24.95 3.20 -1.81
N TRP A 405 -24.95 3.43 -0.50
CA TRP A 405 -25.91 4.32 0.12
C TRP A 405 -25.74 5.71 -0.49
N ASN A 406 -26.84 6.22 -1.02
CA ASN A 406 -26.96 7.56 -1.53
C ASN A 406 -28.24 8.20 -0.99
N TRP A 407 -28.41 9.50 -1.19
CA TRP A 407 -29.63 10.20 -0.82
C TRP A 407 -30.19 10.97 -2.00
N TRP A 408 -31.50 11.13 -2.02
CA TRP A 408 -32.20 11.98 -2.98
C TRP A 408 -32.97 13.07 -2.23
N GLY A 409 -32.86 14.30 -2.73
CA GLY A 409 -33.65 15.45 -2.28
C GLY A 409 -33.29 16.70 -3.07
N THR A 410 -34.16 17.70 -3.05
CA THR A 410 -33.94 18.97 -3.75
C THR A 410 -32.94 19.83 -2.97
N VAL A 411 -32.07 20.58 -3.64
CA VAL A 411 -31.24 21.60 -2.98
C VAL A 411 -32.17 22.65 -2.36
N GLY A 412 -32.10 22.84 -1.04
CA GLY A 412 -33.06 23.66 -0.28
C GLY A 412 -34.43 22.99 -0.03
N GLY A 413 -34.62 21.76 -0.51
CA GLY A 413 -35.80 20.94 -0.28
C GLY A 413 -35.79 20.27 1.10
N ASN A 414 -37.00 19.95 1.57
CA ASN A 414 -37.24 19.57 2.95
C ASN A 414 -37.22 18.06 3.19
N GLN A 415 -36.65 17.17 2.38
CA GLN A 415 -36.62 15.73 2.68
C GLN A 415 -35.49 15.03 1.91
N TYR A 416 -34.54 14.40 2.61
CA TYR A 416 -33.49 13.57 2.01
C TYR A 416 -33.71 12.11 2.39
N ALA A 417 -34.26 11.32 1.47
CA ALA A 417 -34.45 9.89 1.68
C ALA A 417 -33.26 9.11 1.13
N TYR A 418 -32.83 8.07 1.85
CA TYR A 418 -31.70 7.26 1.43
C TYR A 418 -32.15 6.10 0.56
N TYR A 419 -31.36 5.83 -0.46
CA TYR A 419 -31.54 4.75 -1.43
C TYR A 419 -30.18 4.17 -1.79
N THR A 420 -30.15 3.06 -2.50
CA THR A 420 -28.91 2.55 -3.10
C THR A 420 -28.80 3.06 -4.53
N ALA A 421 -27.59 3.37 -4.99
CA ALA A 421 -27.34 3.77 -6.37
C ALA A 421 -26.02 3.19 -6.86
N GLN A 422 -25.97 2.86 -8.15
CA GLN A 422 -24.70 2.65 -8.82
C GLN A 422 -24.04 4.01 -9.03
N GLY A 423 -22.74 4.12 -8.77
CA GLY A 423 -22.05 5.32 -9.18
C GLY A 423 -20.66 5.45 -8.59
N PRO A 424 -19.90 6.46 -9.06
CA PRO A 424 -18.54 6.71 -8.60
C PRO A 424 -18.49 6.99 -7.10
N LEU A 425 -17.27 7.02 -6.56
CA LEU A 425 -17.00 7.03 -5.13
C LEU A 425 -17.45 8.29 -4.35
N ASN A 426 -18.24 9.19 -4.94
CA ASN A 426 -18.64 10.49 -4.41
C ASN A 426 -20.11 10.58 -3.97
N HIS A 427 -20.89 9.50 -4.04
CA HIS A 427 -22.28 9.48 -3.56
C HIS A 427 -22.36 9.40 -2.02
N SER A 428 -23.13 10.30 -1.39
CA SER A 428 -23.19 10.60 0.06
C SER A 428 -21.85 10.97 0.72
N PRO A 429 -21.22 12.07 0.29
CA PRO A 429 -19.86 12.38 0.70
C PRO A 429 -19.77 12.88 2.16
N GLU A 430 -20.89 13.26 2.79
CA GLU A 430 -20.90 13.89 4.12
C GLU A 430 -21.44 12.98 5.25
N LEU A 431 -21.77 11.72 4.94
CA LEU A 431 -22.30 10.75 5.90
C LEU A 431 -21.24 10.42 6.95
N ARG A 432 -21.59 10.57 8.22
CA ARG A 432 -20.72 10.32 9.37
C ARG A 432 -21.37 9.34 10.34
N LEU A 433 -20.55 8.48 10.92
CA LEU A 433 -20.97 7.52 11.95
C LEU A 433 -20.63 8.07 13.34
N VAL A 434 -21.61 8.16 14.23
CA VAL A 434 -21.44 8.55 15.63
C VAL A 434 -21.64 7.33 16.51
N ASN A 435 -20.55 6.85 17.13
CA ASN A 435 -20.60 5.72 18.04
C ASN A 435 -21.08 6.18 19.42
N GLN A 436 -22.30 5.79 19.79
CA GLN A 436 -22.93 6.16 21.06
C GLN A 436 -22.45 5.30 22.22
N SER A 437 -22.00 4.06 21.93
CA SER A 437 -21.51 3.12 22.94
C SER A 437 -20.04 3.34 23.28
N ARG A 438 -19.27 3.82 22.29
CA ARG A 438 -17.81 3.90 22.34
C ARG A 438 -17.31 5.17 21.63
N PRO A 439 -17.54 6.36 22.21
CA PRO A 439 -17.22 7.63 21.56
C PRO A 439 -15.72 7.79 21.23
N ASP A 440 -14.84 7.28 22.09
CA ASP A 440 -13.37 7.39 21.93
C ASP A 440 -12.72 6.11 21.35
N GLY A 441 -13.54 5.07 21.06
CA GLY A 441 -13.08 3.75 20.65
C GLY A 441 -13.26 3.47 19.15
N CYS A 442 -12.74 2.32 18.72
CA CYS A 442 -13.11 1.75 17.42
C CYS A 442 -14.52 1.18 17.49
N LEU A 443 -15.24 1.26 16.37
CA LEU A 443 -16.50 0.55 16.16
C LEU A 443 -16.28 -0.96 16.37
N GLN A 444 -17.13 -1.56 17.21
CA GLN A 444 -17.14 -3.00 17.49
C GLN A 444 -18.52 -3.61 17.26
N ASP A 445 -18.58 -4.94 17.14
CA ASP A 445 -19.84 -5.68 17.10
C ASP A 445 -20.68 -5.37 18.35
N GLY A 446 -21.97 -5.10 18.15
CA GLY A 446 -22.92 -4.80 19.20
C GLY A 446 -22.99 -3.33 19.62
N ASP A 447 -22.09 -2.48 19.16
CA ASP A 447 -22.13 -1.04 19.44
C ASP A 447 -23.43 -0.41 18.89
N VAL A 448 -23.96 0.56 19.62
CA VAL A 448 -25.07 1.41 19.18
C VAL A 448 -24.50 2.66 18.52
N VAL A 449 -24.94 2.93 17.31
CA VAL A 449 -24.50 4.06 16.49
C VAL A 449 -25.67 4.90 16.03
N SER A 450 -25.37 6.16 15.70
CA SER A 450 -26.25 7.02 14.92
C SER A 450 -25.50 7.45 13.66
N LEU A 451 -26.22 7.64 12.57
CA LEU A 451 -25.66 8.15 11.32
C LEU A 451 -26.16 9.58 11.13
N LYS A 452 -25.25 10.50 10.84
CA LYS A 452 -25.58 11.91 10.58
C LYS A 452 -25.00 12.37 9.26
N ASP A 453 -25.65 13.32 8.62
CA ASP A 453 -25.22 13.90 7.36
C ASP A 453 -25.59 15.40 7.33
N TRP A 454 -24.93 16.18 6.47
CA TRP A 454 -25.12 17.62 6.37
C TRP A 454 -26.33 17.94 5.48
N ALA A 455 -27.33 18.59 6.06
CA ALA A 455 -28.53 19.05 5.38
C ALA A 455 -28.98 20.40 5.94
N ARG A 456 -29.56 21.28 5.12
CA ARG A 456 -30.13 22.57 5.58
C ARG A 456 -29.14 23.42 6.40
N ALA A 457 -27.88 23.44 6.00
CA ALA A 457 -26.80 24.14 6.71
C ALA A 457 -26.59 23.69 8.17
N ALA A 458 -26.95 22.44 8.51
CA ALA A 458 -26.69 21.83 9.81
C ALA A 458 -26.53 20.30 9.70
N ASP A 459 -26.13 19.66 10.80
CA ASP A 459 -26.13 18.21 10.91
C ASP A 459 -27.53 17.71 11.27
N TYR A 460 -27.99 16.67 10.57
CA TYR A 460 -29.21 15.93 10.89
C TYR A 460 -28.90 14.44 11.03
N TYR A 461 -29.75 13.70 11.73
CA TYR A 461 -29.62 12.26 11.93
C TYR A 461 -30.56 11.47 11.02
N LEU A 462 -30.07 10.30 10.59
CA LEU A 462 -30.89 9.31 9.90
C LEU A 462 -31.89 8.69 10.86
N THR A 463 -33.16 8.68 10.45
CA THR A 463 -34.30 8.22 11.24
C THR A 463 -35.06 7.10 10.52
N ALA A 464 -35.51 6.11 11.28
CA ALA A 464 -36.50 5.13 10.84
C ALA A 464 -37.89 5.81 10.78
N TRP A 465 -38.32 6.18 9.58
CA TRP A 465 -39.56 6.95 9.41
C TRP A 465 -40.80 6.13 9.76
N SER A 466 -41.65 6.62 10.68
CA SER A 466 -42.69 5.80 11.32
C SER A 466 -44.11 5.99 10.77
N GLY A 467 -44.33 6.68 9.64
CA GLY A 467 -45.70 6.87 9.13
C GLY A 467 -45.87 7.47 7.73
N GLY A 468 -47.12 7.49 7.26
CA GLY A 468 -47.51 8.01 5.94
C GLY A 468 -47.10 7.12 4.76
N GLY A 469 -47.19 7.65 3.54
CA GLY A 469 -46.81 6.92 2.31
C GLY A 469 -45.32 6.56 2.20
N HIS A 470 -44.51 7.04 3.13
CA HIS A 470 -43.06 6.85 3.22
C HIS A 470 -42.65 6.01 4.44
N ALA A 471 -43.60 5.29 5.05
CA ALA A 471 -43.32 4.45 6.21
C ALA A 471 -42.11 3.51 5.97
N ASP A 472 -41.34 3.34 7.04
CA ASP A 472 -40.11 2.58 7.16
C ASP A 472 -38.90 3.11 6.37
N GLN A 473 -39.06 4.10 5.48
CA GLN A 473 -37.91 4.64 4.75
C GLN A 473 -36.88 5.29 5.69
N LEU A 474 -35.60 5.18 5.32
CA LEU A 474 -34.50 5.81 6.05
C LEU A 474 -34.34 7.26 5.57
N TYR A 475 -34.62 8.22 6.44
CA TYR A 475 -34.61 9.66 6.12
C TYR A 475 -33.60 10.43 6.97
N LEU A 476 -32.97 11.44 6.39
CA LEU A 476 -32.21 12.44 7.14
C LEU A 476 -33.15 13.57 7.55
N TRP A 477 -33.52 13.63 8.83
CA TRP A 477 -34.59 14.55 9.27
C TRP A 477 -34.46 15.11 10.68
N GLN A 478 -33.91 14.33 11.62
CA GLN A 478 -34.00 14.70 13.02
C GLN A 478 -32.79 15.54 13.46
N PRO A 479 -33.00 16.70 14.13
CA PRO A 479 -31.90 17.51 14.65
C PRO A 479 -31.30 16.93 15.94
N SER A 480 -31.91 15.87 16.49
CA SER A 480 -31.52 15.23 17.76
C SER A 480 -31.72 13.72 17.67
N ILE A 481 -31.11 12.98 18.60
CA ILE A 481 -31.10 11.51 18.60
C ILE A 481 -32.16 10.98 19.59
N GLY A 482 -33.08 10.14 19.10
CA GLY A 482 -33.93 9.26 19.89
C GLY A 482 -33.72 7.78 19.52
N ASP A 483 -34.64 6.90 19.91
CA ASP A 483 -34.59 5.48 19.53
C ASP A 483 -34.73 5.25 18.02
N GLY A 484 -35.40 6.17 17.30
CA GLY A 484 -35.57 6.12 15.85
C GLY A 484 -34.27 6.38 15.08
N GLU A 485 -33.30 7.04 15.71
CA GLU A 485 -32.03 7.47 15.12
C GLU A 485 -30.84 6.62 15.60
N ARG A 486 -31.11 5.58 16.39
CA ARG A 486 -30.11 4.67 16.94
C ARG A 486 -30.22 3.29 16.31
N PHE A 487 -29.07 2.74 15.94
CA PHE A 487 -28.94 1.45 15.30
C PHE A 487 -27.91 0.61 16.05
N ARG A 488 -28.28 -0.60 16.45
CA ARG A 488 -27.30 -1.59 16.93
C ARG A 488 -26.61 -2.21 15.73
N VAL A 489 -25.30 -2.11 15.69
CA VAL A 489 -24.46 -2.71 14.64
C VAL A 489 -24.20 -4.17 14.98
N ARG A 490 -24.31 -5.05 13.98
CA ARG A 490 -23.66 -6.36 14.01
C ARG A 490 -22.66 -6.47 12.88
N ILE A 491 -21.48 -7.03 13.13
CA ILE A 491 -20.41 -7.23 12.14
C ILE A 491 -20.37 -8.73 11.82
N GLY A 492 -20.82 -9.10 10.62
CA GLY A 492 -21.04 -10.51 10.24
C GLY A 492 -19.84 -11.21 9.60
N GLY A 493 -18.96 -10.49 8.91
CA GLY A 493 -17.84 -11.08 8.17
C GLY A 493 -16.55 -11.17 8.99
N ALA A 494 -15.91 -12.34 9.01
CA ALA A 494 -14.52 -12.47 9.48
C ALA A 494 -13.54 -12.04 8.37
N GLY A 495 -12.42 -11.41 8.76
CA GLY A 495 -11.36 -11.09 7.82
C GLY A 495 -10.77 -12.35 7.19
N GLN A 496 -10.68 -12.36 5.85
CA GLN A 496 -10.06 -13.43 5.09
C GLN A 496 -8.66 -13.00 4.66
N TYR A 497 -7.68 -13.88 4.83
CA TYR A 497 -6.28 -13.64 4.49
C TYR A 497 -5.84 -14.59 3.36
N LEU A 498 -4.98 -14.10 2.47
CA LEU A 498 -4.40 -14.94 1.42
C LEU A 498 -3.26 -15.76 2.02
N ASP A 499 -3.27 -17.08 1.84
CA ASP A 499 -2.19 -17.98 2.27
C ASP A 499 -1.26 -18.27 1.10
N TRP A 500 0.05 -18.11 1.32
CA TRP A 500 1.10 -18.45 0.38
C TRP A 500 2.21 -19.29 1.00
N GLN A 501 1.95 -19.94 2.14
CA GLN A 501 2.94 -20.78 2.82
C GLN A 501 3.50 -21.86 1.88
N SER A 502 2.65 -22.48 1.07
CA SER A 502 3.04 -23.51 0.10
C SER A 502 3.91 -22.97 -1.04
N GLN A 503 3.94 -21.65 -1.24
CA GLN A 503 4.76 -21.01 -2.27
C GLN A 503 6.18 -20.72 -1.77
N LEU A 504 6.45 -20.79 -0.46
CA LEU A 504 7.76 -20.53 0.13
C LEU A 504 8.67 -21.77 0.11
N VAL A 505 9.98 -21.54 -0.02
CA VAL A 505 10.99 -22.59 0.11
C VAL A 505 11.93 -22.28 1.28
N TYR A 506 12.04 -23.24 2.20
CA TYR A 506 12.88 -23.15 3.40
C TYR A 506 14.19 -23.91 3.20
N ALA A 507 15.29 -23.42 3.81
CA ALA A 507 16.54 -24.15 3.82
C ALA A 507 16.35 -25.50 4.52
N LYS A 508 16.85 -26.59 3.92
CA LYS A 508 16.88 -27.90 4.59
C LYS A 508 17.77 -27.77 5.83
N ARG A 509 17.22 -28.05 7.02
CA ARG A 509 18.04 -28.20 8.23
C ARG A 509 19.06 -29.31 7.93
N ARG A 510 20.34 -28.96 7.86
CA ARG A 510 21.43 -29.93 7.75
C ARG A 510 21.72 -30.53 9.11
#